data_AF-A0A2K9FAI0-F1
#
_entry.id   AF-A0A2K9FAI0-F1
#
_cell.length_a   1.000
_cell.length_b   1.000
_cell.length_c   1.000
_cell.angle_alpha   90.00
_cell.angle_beta   90.00
_cell.angle_gamma   90.00
#
_symmetry.space_group_name_H-M   'P 1'
#
loop_
_entity.id
_entity.type
_entity.pdbx_description
1 polymer ?
#
loop_
_entity_poly.entity_id
_entity_poly.type
_entity_poly.pdbx_seq_one_letter_code
_entity_poly.pdbx_strand_id
1 'polypeptide(L)'
;MVIPLTLLAFAVVVAVVAPRLLTRAAWADREPVLALWVWQCVVAAVLLCCGLAMALSAAAAWAQVHSGVFAPAPAAVRDAYGDATGATWAAVLAVALAAGGLWTAVMFVREVRTARVQRRRRREELRRRAPLLPGEDTGAERLVVLEGERPDAWWLPGGQAAQLIITTAALRRLKKRQLDAVLAHEQGHSRARHHWLQHCAGALAGVPSFPVFRAFRDEVHRLCELAADDVASRRFGRMTFATALVELNEERGVFGPGPGHGHHAHLPQRVDRLLAAAPRFTPARRLRLTVAALAAPAVPLLVAFGPGLSALA
;
A
#
# COMPACT_ATOMS: atom_id res chain seq x y z
N MET A 1 -16.28 10.61 26.54
CA MET A 1 -14.87 10.36 26.90
C MET A 1 -14.46 8.90 26.93
N VAL A 2 -15.32 8.00 27.40
CA VAL A 2 -15.11 6.56 27.28
C VAL A 2 -14.89 6.13 25.82
N ILE A 3 -15.73 6.59 24.89
CA ILE A 3 -15.66 6.20 23.46
C ILE A 3 -14.31 6.53 22.81
N PRO A 4 -13.78 7.79 22.83
CA PRO A 4 -12.44 8.06 22.31
C PRO A 4 -11.34 7.19 22.92
N LEU A 5 -11.39 6.94 24.23
CA LEU A 5 -10.39 6.11 24.91
C LEU A 5 -10.48 4.64 24.48
N THR A 6 -11.69 4.09 24.33
CA THR A 6 -11.91 2.74 23.80
C THR A 6 -11.39 2.60 22.37
N LEU A 7 -11.62 3.60 21.51
CA LEU A 7 -11.09 3.62 20.15
C LEU A 7 -9.57 3.63 20.13
N LEU A 8 -8.93 4.45 20.98
CA LEU A 8 -7.47 4.52 21.07
C LEU A 8 -6.87 3.22 21.64
N ALA A 9 -7.51 2.63 22.65
CA ALA A 9 -7.09 1.33 23.18
C ALA A 9 -7.14 0.24 22.09
N PHE A 10 -8.24 0.19 21.33
CA PHE A 10 -8.36 -0.73 20.20
C PHE A 10 -7.29 -0.45 19.12
N ALA A 11 -7.04 0.81 18.78
CA ALA A 11 -6.02 1.20 17.82
C ALA A 11 -4.62 0.71 18.25
N VAL A 12 -4.27 0.87 19.53
CA VAL A 12 -2.99 0.40 20.09
C VAL A 12 -2.90 -1.12 20.00
N VAL A 13 -3.94 -1.84 20.41
CA VAL A 13 -3.97 -3.31 20.33
C VAL A 13 -3.77 -3.78 18.88
N VAL A 14 -4.53 -3.23 17.93
CA VAL A 14 -4.40 -3.57 16.51
C VAL A 14 -3.01 -3.22 15.97
N ALA A 15 -2.50 -2.02 16.27
CA ALA A 15 -1.21 -1.55 15.80
C ALA A 15 -0.02 -2.38 16.32
N VAL A 16 -0.17 -3.05 17.46
CA VAL A 16 0.89 -3.83 18.11
C VAL A 16 0.77 -5.32 17.80
N VAL A 17 -0.46 -5.86 17.77
CA VAL A 17 -0.71 -7.29 17.59
C VAL A 17 -0.74 -7.68 16.12
N ALA A 18 -1.46 -6.91 15.27
CA ALA A 18 -1.67 -7.28 13.88
C ALA A 18 -0.35 -7.45 13.08
N PRO A 19 0.66 -6.56 13.21
CA PRO A 19 1.93 -6.75 12.50
C PRO A 19 2.63 -8.06 12.85
N ARG A 20 2.58 -8.49 14.11
CA ARG A 20 3.22 -9.74 14.55
C ARG A 20 2.51 -10.97 14.00
N LEU A 21 1.18 -10.93 13.92
CA LEU A 21 0.38 -12.02 13.37
C LEU A 21 0.54 -12.11 11.84
N LEU A 22 0.53 -10.96 11.15
CA LEU A 22 0.59 -10.90 9.69
C LEU A 22 1.98 -11.22 9.14
N THR A 23 3.05 -10.72 9.77
CA THR A 23 4.42 -11.00 9.30
C THR A 23 4.86 -12.45 9.55
N ARG A 24 4.29 -13.12 10.56
CA ARG A 24 4.53 -14.56 10.82
C ARG A 24 3.65 -15.48 9.98
N ALA A 25 2.65 -14.93 9.30
CA ALA A 25 1.69 -15.71 8.55
C ALA A 25 2.29 -16.18 7.22
N ALA A 26 2.78 -17.42 7.18
CA ALA A 26 3.28 -18.08 5.96
C ALA A 26 2.24 -18.23 4.83
N TRP A 27 1.00 -17.81 5.06
CA TRP A 27 -0.02 -17.76 4.02
C TRP A 27 0.01 -16.48 3.18
N ALA A 28 0.60 -15.39 3.69
CA ALA A 28 0.65 -14.11 2.98
C ALA A 28 1.33 -14.25 1.61
N ASP A 29 2.37 -15.08 1.56
CA ASP A 29 3.08 -15.42 0.33
C ASP A 29 2.20 -16.19 -0.65
N ARG A 30 1.29 -17.03 -0.16
CA ARG A 30 0.37 -17.79 -1.02
C ARG A 30 -0.78 -16.96 -1.54
N GLU A 31 -1.19 -15.92 -0.84
CA GLU A 31 -2.33 -15.07 -1.24
C GLU A 31 -1.98 -13.57 -1.07
N PRO A 32 -1.06 -13.02 -1.89
CA PRO A 32 -0.51 -11.69 -1.67
C PRO A 32 -1.57 -10.58 -1.80
N VAL A 33 -2.52 -10.72 -2.73
CA VAL A 33 -3.64 -9.77 -2.88
C VAL A 33 -4.54 -9.76 -1.64
N LEU A 34 -4.79 -10.93 -1.05
CA LEU A 34 -5.57 -11.03 0.18
C LEU A 34 -4.78 -10.47 1.37
N ALA A 35 -3.48 -10.72 1.43
CA ALA A 35 -2.62 -10.14 2.46
C ALA A 35 -2.59 -8.60 2.37
N LEU A 36 -2.47 -8.03 1.16
CA LEU A 36 -2.59 -6.59 0.95
C LEU A 36 -3.93 -6.04 1.43
N TRP A 37 -5.02 -6.75 1.16
CA TRP A 37 -6.35 -6.39 1.66
C TRP A 37 -6.41 -6.38 3.20
N VAL A 38 -5.91 -7.43 3.85
CA VAL A 38 -5.88 -7.52 5.31
C VAL A 38 -5.06 -6.38 5.92
N TRP A 39 -3.90 -6.07 5.34
CA TRP A 39 -3.08 -4.94 5.75
C TRP A 39 -3.81 -3.61 5.59
N GLN A 40 -4.53 -3.40 4.49
CA GLN A 40 -5.36 -2.20 4.30
C GLN A 40 -6.46 -2.09 5.34
N CYS A 41 -7.16 -3.19 5.67
CA CYS A 41 -8.16 -3.19 6.74
C CYS A 41 -7.56 -2.82 8.10
N VAL A 42 -6.37 -3.34 8.42
CA VAL A 42 -5.66 -3.05 9.68
C VAL A 42 -5.25 -1.57 9.75
N VAL A 43 -4.64 -1.05 8.68
CA VAL A 43 -4.26 0.38 8.60
C VAL A 43 -5.48 1.27 8.67
N ALA A 44 -6.55 0.94 7.92
CA ALA A 44 -7.80 1.69 7.94
C ALA A 44 -8.44 1.69 9.34
N ALA A 45 -8.44 0.56 10.05
CA ALA A 45 -8.97 0.48 11.41
C ALA A 45 -8.24 1.44 12.37
N VAL A 46 -6.90 1.47 12.33
CA VAL A 46 -6.10 2.36 13.16
C VAL A 46 -6.37 3.83 12.81
N LEU A 47 -6.40 4.18 11.52
CA LEU A 47 -6.69 5.54 11.06
C LEU A 47 -8.11 6.00 11.43
N LEU A 48 -9.10 5.11 11.29
CA LEU A 48 -10.49 5.37 11.70
C LEU A 48 -10.57 5.62 13.20
N CYS A 49 -9.89 4.82 14.03
CA CYS A 49 -9.86 5.04 15.47
C CYS A 49 -9.28 6.42 15.82
N CYS A 50 -8.13 6.78 15.23
CA CYS A 50 -7.51 8.08 15.46
C CYS A 50 -8.41 9.23 15.00
N GLY A 51 -9.01 9.13 13.81
CA GLY A 51 -9.90 10.15 13.26
C GLY A 51 -11.20 10.33 14.07
N LEU A 52 -11.85 9.23 14.44
CA LEU A 52 -13.06 9.24 15.25
C LEU A 52 -12.78 9.70 16.69
N ALA A 53 -11.69 9.25 17.31
CA ALA A 53 -11.28 9.71 18.63
C ALA A 53 -10.95 11.21 18.62
N MET A 54 -10.28 11.70 17.57
CA MET A 54 -10.01 13.13 17.38
C MET A 54 -11.30 13.93 17.25
N ALA A 55 -12.21 13.52 16.36
CA ALA A 55 -13.47 14.22 16.12
C ALA A 55 -14.35 14.28 17.38
N LEU A 56 -14.51 13.15 18.08
CA LEU A 56 -15.30 13.07 19.32
C LEU A 56 -14.65 13.85 20.47
N SER A 57 -13.32 13.82 20.59
CA SER A 57 -12.62 14.62 21.61
C SER A 57 -12.71 16.11 21.32
N ALA A 58 -12.64 16.51 20.05
CA ALA A 58 -12.80 17.89 19.63
C ALA A 58 -14.24 18.40 19.85
N ALA A 59 -15.24 17.59 19.51
CA ALA A 59 -16.64 17.92 19.76
C ALA A 59 -16.91 18.13 21.26
N ALA A 60 -16.34 17.30 22.11
CA ALA A 60 -16.49 17.50 23.54
C ALA A 60 -15.71 18.70 24.08
N ALA A 61 -14.57 19.06 23.48
CA ALA A 61 -13.75 20.18 23.92
C ALA A 61 -14.28 21.56 23.47
N TRP A 62 -14.88 21.65 22.28
CA TRP A 62 -15.31 22.91 21.67
C TRP A 62 -16.76 22.85 21.18
N ALA A 63 -17.59 23.76 21.68
CA ALA A 63 -19.01 23.84 21.33
C ALA A 63 -19.25 24.05 19.82
N GLN A 64 -18.38 24.80 19.14
CA GLN A 64 -18.48 25.02 17.68
C GLN A 64 -18.24 23.72 16.89
N VAL A 65 -17.36 22.84 17.38
CA VAL A 65 -17.12 21.54 16.75
C VAL A 65 -18.27 20.59 17.04
N HIS A 66 -18.79 20.59 18.27
CA HIS A 66 -19.98 19.83 18.65
C HIS A 66 -21.16 20.16 17.76
N SER A 67 -21.50 21.45 17.65
CA SER A 67 -22.64 21.91 16.85
C SER A 67 -22.46 21.56 15.37
N GLY A 68 -21.23 21.63 14.83
CA GLY A 68 -20.95 21.22 13.46
C GLY A 68 -21.09 19.71 13.22
N VAL A 69 -20.53 18.88 14.10
CA VAL A 69 -20.56 17.40 13.98
C VAL A 69 -21.99 16.86 14.16
N PHE A 70 -22.74 17.44 15.09
CA PHE A 70 -24.07 16.98 15.46
C PHE A 70 -25.22 17.84 14.90
N ALA A 71 -24.95 18.84 14.05
CA ALA A 71 -25.97 19.66 13.39
C ALA A 71 -27.10 18.85 12.73
N PRO A 72 -26.82 17.76 11.96
CA PRO A 72 -27.89 16.96 11.35
C PRO A 72 -28.50 15.92 12.30
N ALA A 73 -27.99 15.79 13.53
CA ALA A 73 -28.38 14.71 14.44
C ALA A 73 -29.64 15.06 15.24
N PRO A 74 -30.59 14.11 15.42
CA PRO A 74 -31.73 14.28 16.33
C PRO A 74 -31.31 14.55 17.77
N ALA A 75 -32.17 15.17 18.56
CA ALA A 75 -31.89 15.51 19.96
C ALA A 75 -31.45 14.28 20.78
N ALA A 76 -32.14 13.15 20.64
CA ALA A 76 -31.79 11.89 21.32
C ALA A 76 -30.37 11.41 21.02
N VAL A 77 -29.87 11.61 19.79
CA VAL A 77 -28.49 11.29 19.42
C VAL A 77 -27.53 12.25 20.11
N ARG A 78 -27.81 13.56 20.11
CA ARG A 78 -26.95 14.55 20.79
C ARG A 78 -26.82 14.25 22.28
N ASP A 79 -27.93 13.92 22.92
CA ASP A 79 -27.98 13.58 24.34
C ASP A 79 -27.13 12.33 24.65
N ALA A 80 -27.11 11.35 23.74
CA ALA A 80 -26.30 10.13 23.89
C ALA A 80 -24.77 10.37 23.87
N TYR A 81 -24.31 11.46 23.25
CA TYR A 81 -22.89 11.86 23.25
C TYR A 81 -22.58 12.95 24.30
N GLY A 82 -23.61 13.51 24.93
CA GLY A 82 -23.52 14.59 25.92
C GLY A 82 -23.16 15.95 25.32
N ASP A 83 -23.22 16.97 26.18
CA ASP A 83 -22.87 18.34 25.81
C ASP A 83 -21.36 18.56 25.71
N ALA A 84 -20.98 19.64 24.99
CA ALA A 84 -19.61 20.12 24.93
C ALA A 84 -19.15 20.66 26.29
N THR A 85 -18.75 19.76 27.19
CA THR A 85 -18.12 20.13 28.46
C THR A 85 -16.64 20.41 28.20
N GLY A 86 -16.17 21.65 28.38
CA GLY A 86 -14.81 22.13 28.14
C GLY A 86 -13.71 21.40 28.92
N ALA A 87 -13.55 20.10 28.66
CA ALA A 87 -12.61 19.21 29.29
C ALA A 87 -11.24 19.46 28.66
N THR A 88 -10.35 20.09 29.43
CA THR A 88 -8.98 20.45 29.01
C THR A 88 -8.23 19.27 28.41
N TRP A 89 -8.40 18.08 28.97
CA TRP A 89 -7.76 16.86 28.47
C TRP A 89 -8.30 16.42 27.09
N ALA A 90 -9.57 16.66 26.79
CA ALA A 90 -10.17 16.33 25.50
C ALA A 90 -9.62 17.24 24.40
N ALA A 91 -9.40 18.52 24.74
CA ALA A 91 -8.72 19.47 23.86
C ALA A 91 -7.29 19.02 23.57
N VAL A 92 -6.53 18.64 24.61
CA VAL A 92 -5.15 18.12 24.45
C VAL A 92 -5.13 16.89 23.54
N LEU A 93 -6.03 15.94 23.76
CA LEU A 93 -6.12 14.72 22.95
C LEU A 93 -6.47 15.03 21.49
N ALA A 94 -7.45 15.90 21.26
CA ALA A 94 -7.85 16.32 19.92
C ALA A 94 -6.71 17.03 19.18
N VAL A 95 -6.00 17.96 19.83
CA VAL A 95 -4.84 18.67 19.25
C VAL A 95 -3.70 17.69 18.96
N ALA A 96 -3.39 16.77 19.87
CA ALA A 96 -2.34 15.78 19.66
C ALA A 96 -2.62 14.88 18.45
N LEU A 97 -3.86 14.40 18.31
CA LEU A 97 -4.28 13.58 17.16
C LEU A 97 -4.30 14.40 15.87
N ALA A 98 -4.75 15.67 15.92
CA ALA A 98 -4.74 16.57 14.77
C ALA A 98 -3.31 16.88 14.31
N ALA A 99 -2.37 17.10 15.23
CA ALA A 99 -0.95 17.29 14.93
C ALA A 99 -0.35 16.03 14.28
N GLY A 100 -0.70 14.83 14.77
CA GLY A 100 -0.30 13.56 14.14
C GLY A 100 -0.88 13.39 12.73
N GLY A 101 -2.16 13.76 12.53
CA GLY A 101 -2.80 13.77 11.22
C GLY A 101 -2.13 14.74 10.24
N LEU A 102 -1.85 15.96 10.70
CA LEU A 102 -1.13 16.98 9.92
C LEU A 102 0.28 16.51 9.57
N TRP A 103 1.02 15.93 10.51
CA TRP A 103 2.34 15.36 10.26
C TRP A 103 2.29 14.29 9.16
N THR A 104 1.31 13.38 9.25
CA THR A 104 1.08 12.34 8.23
C THR A 104 0.79 12.95 6.86
N ALA A 105 -0.05 13.99 6.80
CA ALA A 105 -0.35 14.70 5.55
C ALA A 105 0.90 15.38 4.97
N VAL A 106 1.72 16.02 5.81
CA VAL A 106 2.99 16.62 5.39
C VAL A 106 3.95 15.55 4.85
N MET A 107 4.09 14.41 5.53
CA MET A 107 4.91 13.29 5.06
C MET A 107 4.39 12.74 3.73
N PHE A 108 3.08 12.62 3.56
CA PHE A 108 2.48 12.19 2.30
C PHE A 108 2.76 13.16 1.16
N VAL A 109 2.60 14.46 1.39
CA VAL A 109 2.93 15.49 0.40
C VAL A 109 4.42 15.45 0.05
N ARG A 110 5.31 15.28 1.04
CA ARG A 110 6.75 15.13 0.82
C ARG A 110 7.06 13.89 -0.02
N GLU A 111 6.48 12.75 0.30
CA GLU A 111 6.67 11.49 -0.44
C GLU A 111 6.22 11.62 -1.89
N VAL A 112 5.00 12.13 -2.11
CA VAL A 112 4.46 12.37 -3.45
C VAL A 112 5.30 13.40 -4.23
N ARG A 113 5.79 14.46 -3.57
CA ARG A 113 6.69 15.45 -4.21
C ARG A 113 8.01 14.81 -4.61
N THR A 114 8.66 14.07 -3.72
CA THR A 114 9.92 13.37 -4.00
C THR A 114 9.75 12.41 -5.17
N ALA A 115 8.68 11.60 -5.16
CA ALA A 115 8.36 10.69 -6.26
C ALA A 115 8.10 11.41 -7.59
N ARG A 116 7.38 12.54 -7.55
CA ARG A 116 7.15 13.38 -8.75
C ARG A 116 8.44 13.95 -9.30
N VAL A 117 9.34 14.44 -8.45
CA VAL A 117 10.65 14.97 -8.86
C VAL A 117 11.51 13.87 -9.46
N GLN A 118 11.62 12.71 -8.81
CA GLN A 118 12.36 11.56 -9.33
C GLN A 118 11.80 11.09 -10.68
N ARG A 119 10.47 11.03 -10.82
CA ARG A 119 9.81 10.67 -12.08
C ARG A 119 10.06 11.69 -13.19
N ARG A 120 10.08 12.99 -12.86
CA ARG A 120 10.46 14.05 -13.83
C ARG A 120 11.90 13.89 -14.29
N ARG A 121 12.84 13.70 -13.36
CA ARG A 121 14.26 13.46 -13.68
C ARG A 121 14.45 12.22 -14.56
N ARG A 122 13.82 11.09 -14.22
CA ARG A 122 13.86 9.87 -15.05
C ARG A 122 13.29 10.09 -16.44
N ARG A 123 12.21 10.87 -16.57
CA ARG A 123 11.62 11.24 -17.87
C ARG A 123 12.55 12.14 -18.69
N GLU A 124 13.20 13.10 -18.06
CA GLU A 124 14.16 13.99 -18.71
C GLU A 124 15.39 13.21 -19.18
N GLU A 125 15.92 12.32 -18.34
CA GLU A 125 17.00 11.42 -18.70
C GLU A 125 16.60 10.49 -19.86
N LEU A 126 15.40 9.92 -19.81
CA LEU A 126 14.88 9.08 -20.89
C LEU A 126 14.78 9.86 -22.20
N ARG A 127 14.28 11.10 -22.18
CA ARG A 127 14.21 11.97 -23.37
C ARG A 127 15.59 12.33 -23.92
N ARG A 128 16.61 12.43 -23.06
CA ARG A 128 18.00 12.65 -23.49
C ARG A 128 18.61 11.42 -24.14
N ARG A 129 18.35 10.23 -23.59
CA ARG A 129 18.89 8.95 -24.11
C ARG A 129 18.12 8.41 -25.32
N ALA A 130 16.83 8.71 -25.41
CA ALA A 130 15.93 8.29 -26.48
C ALA A 130 15.02 9.46 -26.89
N PRO A 131 15.54 10.46 -27.64
CA PRO A 131 14.74 11.58 -28.13
C PRO A 131 13.62 11.08 -29.06
N LEU A 132 12.57 11.90 -29.21
CA LEU A 132 11.55 11.67 -30.23
C LEU A 132 12.16 11.99 -31.59
N LEU A 133 12.10 11.02 -32.51
CA LEU A 133 12.50 11.22 -33.89
C LEU A 133 11.37 11.91 -34.68
N PRO A 134 11.70 12.68 -35.73
CA PRO A 134 10.67 13.25 -36.60
C PRO A 134 9.73 12.17 -37.13
N GLY A 135 8.42 12.35 -36.93
CA GLY A 135 7.39 11.41 -37.39
C GLY A 135 6.94 10.35 -36.38
N GLU A 136 7.55 10.27 -35.19
CA GLU A 136 7.04 9.40 -34.12
C GLU A 136 5.84 10.05 -33.40
N ASP A 137 4.74 9.30 -33.26
CA ASP A 137 3.57 9.74 -32.50
C ASP A 137 3.78 9.59 -30.98
N THR A 138 3.25 10.55 -30.23
CA THR A 138 3.31 10.61 -28.76
C THR A 138 2.07 10.02 -28.08
N GLY A 139 1.03 9.67 -28.86
CA GLY A 139 -0.30 9.29 -28.35
C GLY A 139 -0.53 7.81 -28.00
N ALA A 140 0.37 6.90 -28.39
CA ALA A 140 0.24 5.45 -28.14
C ALA A 140 1.21 4.95 -27.06
N GLU A 141 0.91 3.78 -26.47
CA GLU A 141 1.87 3.07 -25.60
C GLU A 141 3.18 2.85 -26.36
N ARG A 142 4.24 3.57 -25.96
CA ARG A 142 5.51 3.60 -26.69
C ARG A 142 6.49 2.60 -26.08
N LEU A 143 6.96 1.65 -26.89
CA LEU A 143 8.14 0.85 -26.58
C LEU A 143 9.39 1.69 -26.82
N VAL A 144 10.24 1.80 -25.81
CA VAL A 144 11.54 2.49 -25.88
C VAL A 144 12.64 1.49 -25.59
N VAL A 145 13.49 1.24 -26.58
CA VAL A 145 14.68 0.41 -26.42
C VAL A 145 15.84 1.30 -26.02
N LEU A 146 16.43 1.05 -24.86
CA LEU A 146 17.60 1.76 -24.37
C LEU A 146 18.86 0.92 -24.54
N GLU A 147 19.92 1.53 -25.06
CA GLU A 147 21.23 0.91 -25.02
C GLU A 147 21.70 0.78 -23.57
N GLY A 148 22.10 -0.42 -23.18
CA GLY A 148 22.62 -0.69 -21.85
C GLY A 148 23.12 -2.12 -21.72
N GLU A 149 24.22 -2.29 -20.98
CA GLU A 149 24.85 -3.58 -20.74
C GLU A 149 24.12 -4.45 -19.72
N ARG A 150 23.34 -3.83 -18.83
CA ARG A 150 22.57 -4.55 -17.82
C ARG A 150 21.16 -4.87 -18.33
N PRO A 151 20.70 -6.12 -18.20
CA PRO A 151 19.33 -6.48 -18.58
C PRO A 151 18.36 -5.82 -17.60
N ASP A 152 17.45 -5.00 -18.13
CA ASP A 152 16.41 -4.33 -17.35
C ASP A 152 15.18 -4.02 -18.21
N ALA A 153 14.00 -4.04 -17.60
CA ALA A 153 12.74 -3.66 -18.24
C ALA A 153 11.79 -3.09 -17.20
N TRP A 154 11.18 -1.95 -17.49
CA TRP A 154 10.24 -1.33 -16.55
C TRP A 154 9.16 -0.52 -17.27
N TRP A 155 8.01 -0.42 -16.62
CA TRP A 155 6.94 0.47 -17.06
C TRP A 155 7.10 1.87 -16.47
N LEU A 156 7.09 2.88 -17.34
CA LEU A 156 7.01 4.28 -16.93
C LEU A 156 5.57 4.79 -17.11
N PRO A 157 4.81 4.97 -16.02
CA PRO A 157 3.43 5.46 -16.11
C PRO A 157 3.39 6.83 -16.78
N GLY A 158 2.31 7.17 -17.49
CA GLY A 158 2.20 8.44 -18.21
C GLY A 158 0.82 8.84 -18.73
N GLY A 159 -0.25 8.16 -18.32
CA GLY A 159 -1.55 8.31 -18.99
C GLY A 159 -1.43 7.83 -20.44
N GLN A 160 -1.82 8.66 -21.39
CA GLN A 160 -1.66 8.39 -22.83
C GLN A 160 -0.18 8.28 -23.26
N ALA A 161 0.74 8.92 -22.54
CA ALA A 161 2.18 8.83 -22.78
C ALA A 161 2.87 7.81 -21.86
N ALA A 162 2.23 6.67 -21.61
CA ALA A 162 2.87 5.58 -20.89
C ALA A 162 3.92 4.91 -21.79
N GLN A 163 5.08 4.59 -21.22
CA GLN A 163 6.21 4.06 -21.97
C GLN A 163 6.67 2.76 -21.33
N LEU A 164 6.93 1.77 -22.17
CA LEU A 164 7.62 0.55 -21.78
C LEU A 164 9.09 0.70 -22.15
N ILE A 165 9.97 0.62 -21.16
CA ILE A 165 11.41 0.74 -21.38
C ILE A 165 12.02 -0.66 -21.27
N ILE A 166 12.86 -1.01 -22.25
CA ILE A 166 13.60 -2.29 -22.28
C ILE A 166 15.04 -2.03 -22.70
N THR A 167 16.02 -2.62 -22.01
CA THR A 167 17.42 -2.47 -22.42
C THR A 167 17.81 -3.44 -23.54
N THR A 168 18.82 -3.07 -24.34
CA THR A 168 19.37 -3.96 -25.38
C THR A 168 19.91 -5.27 -24.80
N ALA A 169 20.53 -5.24 -23.62
CA ALA A 169 20.92 -6.45 -22.90
C ALA A 169 19.72 -7.35 -22.51
N ALA A 170 18.59 -6.77 -22.10
CA ALA A 170 17.38 -7.54 -21.82
C ALA A 170 16.84 -8.23 -23.08
N LEU A 171 16.87 -7.54 -24.24
CA LEU A 171 16.46 -8.14 -25.52
C LEU A 171 17.40 -9.26 -25.98
N ARG A 172 18.69 -9.18 -25.68
CA ARG A 172 19.67 -10.24 -26.01
C ARG A 172 19.51 -11.47 -25.11
N ARG A 173 19.18 -11.28 -23.83
CA ARG A 173 19.05 -12.37 -22.85
C ARG A 173 17.68 -13.04 -22.84
N LEU A 174 16.61 -12.25 -22.90
CA LEU A 174 15.25 -12.77 -22.74
C LEU A 174 14.69 -13.29 -24.06
N LYS A 175 14.22 -14.54 -24.05
CA LYS A 175 13.38 -15.09 -25.12
C LYS A 175 12.06 -14.33 -25.19
N LYS A 176 11.44 -14.27 -26.38
CA LYS A 176 10.16 -13.56 -26.60
C LYS A 176 9.11 -13.82 -25.49
N ARG A 177 8.88 -15.09 -25.15
CA ARG A 177 7.89 -15.46 -24.13
C ARG A 177 8.28 -15.03 -22.70
N GLN A 178 9.58 -14.98 -22.39
CA GLN A 178 10.10 -14.46 -21.12
C GLN A 178 9.93 -12.94 -21.06
N LEU A 179 10.24 -12.25 -22.17
CA LEU A 179 10.00 -10.83 -22.31
C LEU A 179 8.53 -10.50 -22.08
N ASP A 180 7.62 -11.16 -22.79
CA ASP A 180 6.17 -10.97 -22.62
C ASP A 180 5.70 -11.19 -21.17
N ALA A 181 6.33 -12.13 -20.44
CA ALA A 181 6.05 -12.36 -19.03
C ALA A 181 6.50 -11.19 -18.14
N VAL A 182 7.69 -10.63 -18.38
CA VAL A 182 8.19 -9.42 -17.70
C VAL A 182 7.27 -8.23 -18.01
N LEU A 183 6.82 -8.08 -19.26
CA LEU A 183 5.89 -7.03 -19.63
C LEU A 183 4.55 -7.14 -18.89
N ALA A 184 4.01 -8.34 -18.73
CA ALA A 184 2.78 -8.55 -17.97
C ALA A 184 2.96 -8.29 -16.46
N HIS A 185 4.14 -8.57 -15.90
CA HIS A 185 4.49 -8.20 -14.53
C HIS A 185 4.44 -6.67 -14.36
N GLU A 186 5.16 -5.94 -15.21
CA GLU A 186 5.23 -4.48 -15.19
C GLU A 186 3.87 -3.79 -15.42
N GLN A 187 3.09 -4.30 -16.38
CA GLN A 187 1.70 -3.86 -16.60
C GLN A 187 0.82 -4.16 -15.37
N GLY A 188 1.08 -5.27 -14.66
CA GLY A 188 0.43 -5.62 -13.41
C GLY A 188 0.61 -4.53 -12.35
N HIS A 189 1.83 -4.04 -12.13
CA HIS A 189 2.11 -2.93 -11.22
C HIS A 189 1.37 -1.64 -11.60
N SER A 190 1.34 -1.32 -12.90
CA SER A 190 0.67 -0.13 -13.41
C SER A 190 -0.85 -0.20 -13.21
N ARG A 191 -1.48 -1.31 -13.62
CA ARG A 191 -2.93 -1.54 -13.51
C ARG A 191 -3.40 -1.55 -12.06
N ALA A 192 -2.66 -2.22 -11.18
CA ALA A 192 -2.96 -2.26 -9.75
C ALA A 192 -2.53 -0.99 -8.99
N ARG A 193 -1.92 -0.02 -9.69
CA ARG A 193 -1.45 1.26 -9.12
C ARG A 193 -0.56 1.07 -7.89
N HIS A 194 0.30 0.05 -7.88
CA HIS A 194 1.13 -0.31 -6.73
C HIS A 194 2.00 0.86 -6.23
N HIS A 195 2.41 1.77 -7.10
CA HIS A 195 3.13 3.00 -6.75
C HIS A 195 2.36 3.87 -5.73
N TRP A 196 1.04 4.06 -5.90
CA TRP A 196 0.24 4.82 -4.94
C TRP A 196 0.22 4.16 -3.57
N LEU A 197 0.07 2.83 -3.53
CA LEU A 197 0.07 2.09 -2.28
C LEU A 197 1.41 2.19 -1.56
N GLN A 198 2.53 2.14 -2.30
CA GLN A 198 3.87 2.33 -1.76
C GLN A 198 4.07 3.76 -1.23
N HIS A 199 3.59 4.80 -1.92
CA HIS A 199 3.64 6.17 -1.39
C HIS A 199 2.80 6.36 -0.12
N CYS A 200 1.60 5.79 -0.07
CA CYS A 200 0.78 5.79 1.14
C CYS A 200 1.51 5.10 2.31
N ALA A 201 2.12 3.94 2.06
CA ALA A 201 2.86 3.20 3.07
C ALA A 201 4.11 3.96 3.55
N GLY A 202 4.87 4.57 2.63
CA GLY A 202 6.02 5.40 2.95
C GLY A 202 5.66 6.61 3.80
N ALA A 203 4.57 7.30 3.47
CA ALA A 203 4.07 8.43 4.23
C ALA A 203 3.65 8.06 5.66
N LEU A 204 2.91 6.97 5.81
CA LEU A 204 2.47 6.46 7.11
C LEU A 204 3.65 6.02 7.99
N ALA A 205 4.68 5.41 7.40
CA ALA A 205 5.88 5.01 8.13
C ALA A 205 6.69 6.19 8.69
N GLY A 206 6.45 7.42 8.19
CA GLY A 206 7.02 8.65 8.75
C GLY A 206 6.43 9.05 10.11
N VAL A 207 5.38 8.38 10.59
CA VAL A 207 4.81 8.59 11.92
C VAL A 207 5.58 7.73 12.94
N PRO A 208 6.39 8.32 13.84
CA PRO A 208 7.37 7.58 14.64
C PRO A 208 6.72 6.57 15.63
N SER A 209 5.50 6.85 16.09
CA SER A 209 4.89 6.14 17.23
C SER A 209 4.19 4.81 16.90
N PHE A 210 4.00 4.44 15.62
CA PHE A 210 3.16 3.29 15.26
C PHE A 210 3.94 2.21 14.49
N PRO A 211 4.28 1.07 15.13
CA PRO A 211 5.04 0.00 14.48
C PRO A 211 4.29 -0.63 13.29
N VAL A 212 2.95 -0.61 13.31
CA VAL A 212 2.11 -1.09 12.21
C VAL A 212 2.41 -0.41 10.87
N PHE A 213 2.69 0.89 10.86
CA PHE A 213 2.93 1.60 9.61
C PHE A 213 4.31 1.28 9.01
N ARG A 214 5.32 1.06 9.85
CA ARG A 214 6.62 0.57 9.39
C ARG A 214 6.51 -0.84 8.83
N ALA A 215 5.86 -1.74 9.56
CA ALA A 215 5.63 -3.10 9.10
C ALA A 215 4.81 -3.14 7.80
N PHE A 216 3.79 -2.28 7.68
CA PHE A 216 3.02 -2.12 6.45
C PHE A 216 3.90 -1.67 5.28
N ARG A 217 4.76 -0.65 5.46
CA ARG A 217 5.70 -0.21 4.42
C ARG A 217 6.64 -1.32 3.98
N ASP A 218 7.22 -2.05 4.93
CA ASP A 218 8.22 -3.08 4.65
C ASP A 218 7.58 -4.27 3.90
N GLU A 219 6.31 -4.55 4.19
CA GLU A 219 5.59 -5.70 3.63
C GLU A 219 4.85 -5.39 2.32
N VAL A 220 4.33 -4.17 2.15
CA VAL A 220 3.58 -3.76 0.94
C VAL A 220 4.41 -3.92 -0.31
N HIS A 221 5.68 -3.49 -0.29
CA HIS A 221 6.55 -3.61 -1.45
C HIS A 221 6.67 -5.07 -1.89
N ARG A 222 7.03 -5.94 -0.94
CA ARG A 222 7.15 -7.39 -1.15
C ARG A 222 5.84 -8.00 -1.67
N LEU A 223 4.70 -7.70 -1.05
CA LEU A 223 3.40 -8.24 -1.47
C LEU A 223 2.96 -7.73 -2.86
N CYS A 224 3.30 -6.49 -3.22
CA CYS A 224 3.06 -5.94 -4.56
C CYS A 224 3.82 -6.73 -5.63
N GLU A 225 5.10 -7.04 -5.39
CA GLU A 225 5.92 -7.87 -6.27
C GLU A 225 5.30 -9.26 -6.43
N LEU A 226 4.94 -9.91 -5.31
CA LEU A 226 4.31 -11.23 -5.33
C LEU A 226 2.97 -11.26 -6.07
N ALA A 227 2.19 -10.17 -5.98
CA ALA A 227 0.93 -10.03 -6.72
C ALA A 227 1.16 -9.85 -8.22
N ALA A 228 2.18 -9.08 -8.62
CA ALA A 228 2.55 -8.91 -10.03
C ALA A 228 3.15 -10.19 -10.63
N ASP A 229 3.94 -10.95 -9.86
CA ASP A 229 4.42 -12.29 -10.22
C ASP A 229 3.24 -13.24 -10.51
N ASP A 230 2.17 -13.16 -9.71
CA ASP A 230 0.97 -13.96 -9.91
C ASP A 230 0.27 -13.60 -11.23
N VAL A 231 0.26 -12.32 -11.62
CA VAL A 231 -0.31 -11.88 -12.91
C VAL A 231 0.51 -12.43 -14.07
N ALA A 232 1.84 -12.28 -14.04
CA ALA A 232 2.72 -12.77 -15.09
C ALA A 232 2.70 -14.30 -15.22
N SER A 233 2.80 -15.00 -14.09
CA SER A 233 2.83 -16.47 -14.06
C SER A 233 1.51 -17.12 -14.46
N ARG A 234 0.35 -16.50 -14.17
CA ARG A 234 -0.95 -16.98 -14.66
C ARG A 234 -1.06 -16.89 -16.18
N ARG A 235 -0.48 -15.87 -16.80
CA ARG A 235 -0.60 -15.64 -18.25
C ARG A 235 0.46 -16.38 -19.07
N PHE A 236 1.69 -16.47 -18.57
CA PHE A 236 2.82 -17.01 -19.34
C PHE A 236 3.42 -18.29 -18.76
N GLY A 237 3.02 -18.69 -17.56
CA GLY A 237 3.52 -19.87 -16.85
C GLY A 237 4.60 -19.52 -15.82
N ARG A 238 4.57 -20.24 -14.68
CA ARG A 238 5.49 -20.02 -13.55
C ARG A 238 6.95 -20.20 -13.91
N MET A 239 7.29 -21.29 -14.61
CA MET A 239 8.67 -21.58 -15.03
C MET A 239 9.21 -20.49 -15.95
N THR A 240 8.41 -20.06 -16.94
CA THR A 240 8.82 -19.02 -17.88
C THR A 240 9.16 -17.71 -17.16
N PHE A 241 8.32 -17.30 -16.21
CA PHE A 241 8.57 -16.07 -15.47
C PHE A 241 9.71 -16.21 -14.44
N ALA A 242 9.84 -17.37 -13.78
CA ALA A 242 10.95 -17.66 -12.88
C ALA A 242 12.29 -17.58 -13.61
N THR A 243 12.41 -18.21 -14.79
CA THR A 243 13.61 -18.09 -15.63
C THR A 243 13.85 -16.64 -16.06
N ALA A 244 12.80 -15.90 -16.45
CA ALA A 244 12.94 -14.49 -16.81
C ALA A 244 13.51 -13.64 -15.67
N LEU A 245 13.07 -13.88 -14.42
CA LEU A 245 13.61 -13.20 -13.24
C LEU A 245 15.09 -13.51 -13.02
N VAL A 246 15.52 -14.76 -13.22
CA VAL A 246 16.92 -15.15 -13.10
C VAL A 246 17.76 -14.47 -14.18
N GLU A 247 17.36 -14.57 -15.45
CA GLU A 247 18.06 -13.97 -16.60
C GLU A 247 18.24 -12.45 -16.47
N LEU A 248 17.24 -11.75 -15.91
CA LEU A 248 17.27 -10.30 -15.70
C LEU A 248 18.17 -9.87 -14.52
N ASN A 249 18.47 -10.78 -13.59
CA ASN A 249 19.16 -10.44 -12.33
C ASN A 249 20.44 -11.23 -12.07
N GLU A 250 20.84 -12.14 -12.97
CA GLU A 250 22.04 -12.97 -12.83
C GLU A 250 23.31 -12.13 -12.59
N GLU A 251 23.53 -11.11 -13.41
CA GLU A 251 24.69 -10.20 -13.31
C GLU A 251 24.66 -9.29 -12.08
N ARG A 252 23.53 -9.23 -11.36
CA ARG A 252 23.37 -8.39 -10.16
C ARG A 252 23.85 -9.08 -8.89
N GLY A 253 24.32 -10.33 -8.98
CA GLY A 253 24.87 -11.10 -7.85
C GLY A 253 23.84 -11.45 -6.77
N VAL A 254 22.54 -11.32 -7.06
CA VAL A 254 21.46 -11.46 -6.06
C VAL A 254 21.26 -12.92 -5.62
N PHE A 255 21.74 -13.88 -6.40
CA PHE A 255 21.64 -15.31 -6.11
C PHE A 255 22.93 -15.91 -5.50
N GLY A 256 23.95 -15.08 -5.24
CA GLY A 256 25.22 -15.52 -4.65
C GLY A 256 25.23 -15.56 -3.11
N PRO A 257 26.16 -16.30 -2.48
CA PRO A 257 26.33 -16.30 -1.03
C PRO A 257 26.89 -14.94 -0.56
N GLY A 258 26.03 -14.16 0.08
CA GLY A 258 26.34 -12.85 0.67
C GLY A 258 25.03 -12.15 1.06
N PRO A 259 25.05 -11.12 1.91
CA PRO A 259 23.82 -10.40 2.18
C PRO A 259 23.42 -9.67 0.89
N GLY A 260 22.30 -10.07 0.28
CA GLY A 260 21.72 -9.37 -0.86
C GLY A 260 21.23 -7.99 -0.40
N HIS A 261 22.09 -6.98 -0.47
CA HIS A 261 21.78 -5.64 0.02
C HIS A 261 20.98 -4.85 -1.04
N GLY A 262 19.66 -4.69 -0.84
CA GLY A 262 18.86 -3.70 -1.58
C GLY A 262 17.43 -4.13 -1.91
N HIS A 263 16.82 -3.43 -2.89
CA HIS A 263 15.46 -3.69 -3.41
C HIS A 263 15.23 -5.13 -3.92
N HIS A 264 16.31 -5.89 -4.16
CA HIS A 264 16.27 -7.23 -4.73
C HIS A 264 16.42 -8.35 -3.69
N ALA A 265 16.46 -8.03 -2.39
CA ALA A 265 16.64 -9.01 -1.31
C ALA A 265 15.59 -10.14 -1.30
N HIS A 266 14.43 -9.91 -1.94
CA HIS A 266 13.33 -10.88 -2.03
C HIS A 266 13.33 -11.72 -3.31
N LEU A 267 14.27 -11.51 -4.24
CA LEU A 267 14.29 -12.21 -5.53
C LEU A 267 14.45 -13.73 -5.41
N PRO A 268 15.36 -14.28 -4.58
CA PRO A 268 15.47 -15.73 -4.40
C PRO A 268 14.15 -16.35 -3.92
N GLN A 269 13.52 -15.76 -2.90
CA GLN A 269 12.24 -16.27 -2.39
C GLN A 269 11.10 -16.18 -3.43
N ARG A 270 11.12 -15.18 -4.32
CA ARG A 270 10.16 -15.07 -5.43
C ARG A 270 10.33 -16.21 -6.43
N VAL A 271 11.56 -16.50 -6.83
CA VAL A 271 11.87 -17.63 -7.72
C VAL A 271 11.47 -18.94 -7.06
N ASP A 272 11.88 -19.18 -5.82
CA ASP A 272 11.52 -20.40 -5.07
C ASP A 272 10.01 -20.59 -4.97
N ARG A 273 9.26 -19.51 -4.70
CA ARG A 273 7.80 -19.55 -4.65
C ARG A 273 7.17 -19.94 -5.98
N LEU A 274 7.69 -19.44 -7.10
CA LEU A 274 7.20 -19.77 -8.44
C LEU A 274 7.47 -21.25 -8.78
N LEU A 275 8.62 -21.78 -8.35
CA LEU A 275 9.01 -23.17 -8.56
C LEU A 275 8.24 -24.14 -7.64
N ALA A 276 8.11 -23.81 -6.35
CA ALA A 276 7.46 -24.64 -5.33
C ALA A 276 5.96 -24.84 -5.56
N ALA A 277 5.33 -23.95 -6.33
CA ALA A 277 3.99 -24.20 -6.88
C ALA A 277 2.86 -24.42 -5.85
N ALA A 278 3.03 -23.92 -4.61
CA ALA A 278 2.14 -24.22 -3.50
C ALA A 278 0.64 -23.94 -3.81
N PRO A 279 -0.27 -24.80 -3.34
CA PRO A 279 -1.70 -24.66 -3.64
C PRO A 279 -2.28 -23.39 -3.02
N ARG A 280 -3.15 -22.74 -3.79
CA ARG A 280 -3.92 -21.55 -3.38
C ARG A 280 -5.04 -21.93 -2.43
N PHE A 281 -5.56 -20.94 -1.73
CA PHE A 281 -6.68 -21.15 -0.82
C PHE A 281 -7.98 -21.42 -1.57
N THR A 282 -8.83 -22.26 -0.97
CA THR A 282 -10.19 -22.46 -1.47
C THR A 282 -10.97 -21.13 -1.43
N PRO A 283 -11.94 -20.91 -2.35
CA PRO A 283 -12.75 -19.70 -2.34
C PRO A 283 -13.41 -19.42 -0.99
N ALA A 284 -13.91 -20.46 -0.30
CA ALA A 284 -14.51 -20.34 1.02
C ALA A 284 -13.50 -19.87 2.09
N ARG A 285 -12.24 -20.31 2.05
CA ARG A 285 -11.20 -19.82 2.96
C ARG A 285 -10.82 -18.37 2.66
N ARG A 286 -10.72 -18.00 1.38
CA ARG A 286 -10.46 -16.61 0.96
C ARG A 286 -11.58 -15.69 1.44
N LEU A 287 -12.84 -16.06 1.22
CA LEU A 287 -14.00 -15.30 1.69
C LEU A 287 -13.99 -15.11 3.21
N ARG A 288 -13.77 -16.19 3.99
CA ARG A 288 -13.71 -16.11 5.46
C ARG A 288 -12.63 -15.12 5.93
N LEU A 289 -11.44 -15.15 5.32
CA LEU A 289 -10.37 -14.21 5.66
C LEU A 289 -10.70 -12.78 5.25
N THR A 290 -11.31 -12.57 4.08
CA THR A 290 -11.78 -11.24 3.65
C THR A 290 -12.80 -10.65 4.63
N VAL A 291 -13.78 -11.46 5.04
CA VAL A 291 -14.82 -11.05 6.00
C VAL A 291 -14.21 -10.79 7.38
N ALA A 292 -13.32 -11.67 7.85
CA ALA A 292 -12.63 -11.46 9.12
C ALA A 292 -11.78 -10.17 9.12
N ALA A 293 -11.13 -9.85 7.98
CA ALA A 293 -10.38 -8.61 7.84
C ALA A 293 -11.27 -7.37 7.91
N LEU A 294 -12.46 -7.42 7.31
CA LEU A 294 -13.44 -6.35 7.33
C LEU A 294 -13.98 -6.05 8.73
N ALA A 295 -13.92 -7.00 9.66
CA ALA A 295 -14.28 -6.76 11.05
C ALA A 295 -13.39 -5.70 11.71
N ALA A 296 -12.11 -5.61 11.35
CA ALA A 296 -11.17 -4.65 11.95
C ALA A 296 -11.60 -3.18 11.78
N PRO A 297 -11.94 -2.68 10.57
CA PRO A 297 -12.48 -1.33 10.40
C PRO A 297 -13.95 -1.19 10.81
N ALA A 298 -14.73 -2.29 10.90
CA ALA A 298 -16.11 -2.23 11.36
C ALA A 298 -16.24 -1.95 12.86
N VAL A 299 -15.36 -2.53 13.69
CA VAL A 299 -15.35 -2.31 15.15
C VAL A 299 -15.33 -0.83 15.56
N PRO A 300 -14.41 0.03 15.07
CA PRO A 300 -14.40 1.44 15.47
C PRO A 300 -15.65 2.20 15.03
N LEU A 301 -16.26 1.83 13.89
CA LEU A 301 -17.53 2.41 13.47
C LEU A 301 -18.65 2.02 14.44
N LEU A 302 -18.75 0.75 14.81
CA LEU A 302 -19.75 0.29 15.78
C LEU A 302 -19.55 0.94 17.16
N VAL A 303 -18.31 1.07 17.63
CA VAL A 303 -17.99 1.74 18.90
C VAL A 303 -18.35 3.23 18.84
N ALA A 304 -18.03 3.91 17.74
CA ALA A 304 -18.29 5.33 17.60
C ALA A 304 -19.79 5.65 17.42
N PHE A 305 -20.52 4.88 16.61
CA PHE A 305 -21.93 5.13 16.26
C PHE A 305 -22.93 4.38 17.14
N GLY A 306 -22.50 3.40 17.93
CA GLY A 306 -23.37 2.56 18.77
C GLY A 306 -24.32 3.35 19.70
N PRO A 307 -23.85 4.37 20.45
CA PRO A 307 -24.73 5.17 21.29
C PRO A 307 -25.82 5.91 20.50
N GLY A 308 -25.46 6.54 19.37
CA GLY A 308 -26.42 7.23 18.52
C GLY A 308 -27.44 6.29 17.89
N LEU A 309 -27.01 5.10 17.45
CA LEU A 309 -27.93 4.08 16.91
C LEU A 309 -28.88 3.54 17.98
N SER A 310 -28.38 3.34 19.21
CA SER A 310 -29.21 2.85 20.32
C SER A 310 -30.23 3.89 20.78
N ALA A 311 -29.91 5.18 20.66
CA ALA A 311 -30.82 6.28 20.98
C ALA A 311 -31.93 6.50 19.93
N LEU A 312 -31.80 5.90 18.74
CA LEU A 312 -32.79 5.97 17.66
C LEU A 312 -33.70 4.75 17.57
N ALA A 313 -33.34 3.65 18.26
CA ALA A 313 -34.11 2.41 18.30
C ALA A 313 -35.22 2.48 19.35
#